data_AF-A0A1F8DRF4-F1
#
_entry.id   AF-A0A1F8DRF4-F1
#
_cell.length_a   1.000
_cell.length_b   1.000
_cell.length_c   1.000
_cell.angle_alpha   90.00
_cell.angle_beta   90.00
_cell.angle_gamma   90.00
#
_symmetry.space_group_name_H-M   'P 1'
#
loop_
_entity.id
_entity.type
_entity.pdbx_description
1 polymer ?
#
loop_
_entity_poly.entity_id
_entity_poly.type
_entity_poly.pdbx_seq_one_letter_code
_entity_poly.pdbx_strand_id
1 'polypeptide(L)' 'MTADFAVNNLRIEYFGLAGEVYGYDDNIKLKRKMCKRDGLILIEIYPKDLFKKDCRIYLRSLVSKIKKYKE' A
#
# COMPACT_ATOMS: atom_id res chain seq x y z
N MET A 1 -5.74 3.22 12.76
CA MET A 1 -5.60 1.98 11.97
C MET A 1 -4.13 1.57 11.96
N THR A 2 -3.82 0.30 12.17
CA THR A 2 -2.44 -0.21 12.07
C THR A 2 -2.01 -0.31 10.60
N ALA A 3 -0.73 -0.02 10.36
CA ALA A 3 -0.08 -0.23 9.08
C ALA A 3 1.37 -0.69 9.30
N ASP A 4 1.97 -1.38 8.34
CA ASP A 4 3.39 -1.79 8.40
C ASP A 4 4.31 -0.58 8.61
N PHE A 5 4.01 0.54 7.92
CA PHE A 5 4.66 1.83 8.15
C PHE A 5 3.64 2.97 8.21
N ALA A 6 3.92 3.95 9.08
CA ALA A 6 3.12 5.16 9.22
C ALA A 6 4.02 6.41 9.23
N VAL A 7 3.71 7.37 8.36
CA VAL A 7 4.43 8.66 8.25
C VAL A 7 3.40 9.78 8.11
N ASN A 8 3.21 10.61 9.13
CA ASN A 8 2.18 11.65 9.16
C ASN A 8 0.77 11.09 8.85
N ASN A 9 0.11 11.58 7.79
CA ASN A 9 -1.19 11.09 7.31
C ASN A 9 -1.08 9.90 6.33
N LEU A 10 0.15 9.45 6.04
CA LEU A 10 0.43 8.38 5.09
C LEU A 10 0.55 7.03 5.82
N ARG A 11 -0.10 6.00 5.27
CA ARG A 11 -0.07 4.61 5.74
C ARG A 11 0.41 3.75 4.59
N ILE A 12 1.46 2.98 4.81
CA ILE A 12 2.02 2.05 3.80
C ILE A 12 1.79 0.65 4.32
N GLU A 13 1.12 -0.17 3.51
CA GLU A 13 0.73 -1.52 3.89
C GLU A 13 1.06 -2.50 2.77
N TYR A 14 1.63 -3.64 3.14
CA TYR A 14 1.85 -4.77 2.26
C TYR A 14 0.69 -5.78 2.33
N PHE A 15 -0.06 -5.90 1.23
CA PHE A 15 -1.17 -6.84 1.08
C PHE A 15 -0.72 -8.12 0.38
N GLY A 16 0.16 -8.88 1.06
CA GLY A 16 0.75 -10.11 0.51
C GLY A 16 -0.22 -11.26 0.25
N LEU A 17 -1.40 -11.24 0.88
CA LEU A 17 -2.41 -12.31 0.81
C LEU A 17 -3.67 -11.91 0.02
N ALA A 18 -3.63 -10.76 -0.67
CA ALA A 18 -4.76 -10.26 -1.43
C ALA A 18 -5.19 -11.26 -2.51
N GLY A 19 -6.47 -11.65 -2.50
CA GLY A 19 -7.02 -12.66 -3.42
C GLY A 19 -6.70 -14.12 -3.09
N GLU A 20 -5.84 -14.39 -2.10
CA GLU A 20 -5.39 -15.76 -1.76
C GLU A 20 -6.10 -16.33 -0.53
N VAL A 21 -6.51 -15.47 0.43
CA VAL A 21 -7.10 -15.89 1.71
C VAL A 21 -8.52 -15.35 1.88
N TYR A 22 -9.46 -16.26 2.18
CA TYR A 22 -10.85 -15.90 2.44
C TYR A 22 -10.98 -14.86 3.56
N GLY A 23 -11.76 -13.80 3.32
CA GLY A 23 -11.98 -12.70 4.27
C GLY A 23 -10.82 -11.71 4.43
N TYR A 24 -9.63 -12.00 3.88
CA TYR A 24 -8.52 -11.04 3.92
C TYR A 24 -8.83 -9.77 3.11
N ASP A 25 -9.46 -9.94 1.95
CA ASP A 25 -9.88 -8.82 1.09
C ASP A 25 -10.91 -7.90 1.77
N ASP A 26 -11.70 -8.41 2.71
CA ASP A 26 -12.62 -7.59 3.50
C ASP A 26 -11.88 -6.72 4.51
N ASN A 27 -10.77 -7.21 5.08
CA ASN A 27 -9.86 -6.38 5.87
C ASN A 27 -9.22 -5.28 5.02
N ILE A 28 -8.82 -5.58 3.78
CA ILE A 28 -8.30 -4.56 2.85
C ILE A 28 -9.37 -3.48 2.60
N LYS A 29 -10.62 -3.87 2.31
CA LYS A 29 -11.74 -2.93 2.12
C LYS A 29 -11.99 -2.09 3.37
N LEU A 30 -11.95 -2.70 4.56
CA LEU A 30 -12.12 -1.98 5.82
C LEU A 30 -11.01 -0.94 6.01
N LYS A 31 -9.75 -1.32 5.78
CA LYS A 31 -8.60 -0.40 5.87
C LYS A 31 -8.74 0.79 4.91
N ARG A 32 -9.13 0.55 3.65
CA ARG A 32 -9.44 1.61 2.68
C ARG A 32 -10.52 2.57 3.18
N LYS A 33 -11.62 2.03 3.73
CA LYS A 33 -12.72 2.84 4.29
C LYS A 33 -12.25 3.68 5.47
N MET A 34 -11.48 3.09 6.39
CA MET A 34 -10.93 3.81 7.54
C MET A 34 -10.01 4.95 7.11
N CYS A 35 -9.08 4.70 6.19
CA CYS A 35 -8.20 5.75 5.68
C CYS A 35 -8.98 6.88 5.00
N LYS A 36 -9.96 6.55 4.16
CA LYS A 36 -10.81 7.57 3.51
C LYS A 36 -11.59 8.40 4.53
N ARG A 37 -12.18 7.76 5.54
CA ARG A 37 -12.93 8.43 6.61
C ARG A 37 -12.03 9.37 7.43
N ASP A 38 -10.80 8.94 7.71
CA ASP A 38 -9.88 9.63 8.62
C ASP A 38 -8.96 10.62 7.88
N GLY A 39 -9.15 10.85 6.57
CA GLY A 39 -8.30 11.74 5.76
C GLY A 39 -6.86 11.24 5.58
N LEU A 40 -6.63 9.93 5.72
CA LEU A 40 -5.33 9.30 5.58
C LEU A 40 -5.10 8.82 4.13
N ILE A 41 -3.86 8.93 3.67
CA ILE A 41 -3.40 8.37 2.40
C ILE A 41 -2.98 6.92 2.65
N LEU A 42 -3.58 5.97 1.94
CA LEU A 42 -3.17 4.57 1.97
C LEU A 42 -2.36 4.22 0.72
N ILE A 43 -1.07 3.91 0.90
CA ILE A 43 -0.22 3.30 -0.13
C ILE A 43 -0.30 1.79 0.04
N GLU A 44 -0.80 1.13 -0.99
CA GLU A 44 -0.95 -0.32 -1.05
C GLU A 44 0.21 -0.93 -1.84
N ILE A 45 0.93 -1.87 -1.22
CA ILE A 45 2.01 -2.64 -1.87
C ILE A 45 1.57 -4.09 -1.99
N TYR A 46 1.71 -4.66 -3.18
CA TYR A 46 1.37 -6.06 -3.46
C TYR A 46 2.61 -6.87 -3.86
N PRO A 47 2.56 -8.21 -3.84
CA PRO A 47 3.68 -9.05 -4.31
C PRO A 47 4.17 -8.65 -5.72
N LYS A 48 3.23 -8.36 -6.63
CA LYS A 48 3.52 -7.91 -8.00
C LYS A 48 4.25 -6.56 -8.08
N ASP A 49 4.14 -5.72 -7.05
CA ASP A 49 4.90 -4.50 -6.97
C ASP A 49 6.37 -4.88 -6.66
N LEU A 50 6.61 -5.67 -5.61
CA LEU A 50 7.98 -6.00 -5.16
C LEU A 50 8.77 -6.85 -6.17
N PHE A 51 8.14 -7.84 -6.80
CA PHE A 51 8.83 -8.87 -7.59
C PHE A 51 8.68 -8.68 -9.10
N LYS A 52 9.00 -7.48 -9.62
CA LYS A 52 9.22 -7.32 -11.06
C LYS A 52 10.53 -7.99 -11.47
N LYS A 53 10.55 -8.67 -12.62
CA LYS A 53 11.70 -9.41 -13.19
C LYS A 53 13.03 -8.63 -13.22
N ASP A 54 12.99 -7.30 -13.18
CA ASP A 54 14.16 -6.42 -13.07
C ASP A 54 14.07 -5.48 -11.85
N CYS A 55 14.75 -5.86 -10.76
CA CYS A 55 14.82 -5.08 -9.50
C CYS A 55 15.29 -3.61 -9.70
N ARG A 56 16.07 -3.30 -10.73
CA ARG A 56 16.64 -1.95 -10.94
C ARG A 56 15.62 -0.92 -11.45
N ILE A 57 14.58 -1.36 -12.17
CA ILE A 57 13.52 -0.47 -12.70
C ILE A 57 12.50 -0.16 -11.60
N TYR A 58 12.32 -1.07 -10.65
CA TYR A 58 11.30 -0.98 -9.61
C TYR A 58 11.54 0.17 -8.61
N LEU A 59 12.77 0.34 -8.12
CA LEU A 59 13.09 1.40 -7.15
C LEU A 59 12.76 2.79 -7.70
N ARG A 60 13.01 3.05 -8.99
CA ARG A 60 12.63 4.31 -9.64
C ARG A 60 11.12 4.49 -9.69
N SER A 61 10.37 3.44 -10.02
CA SER A 61 8.90 3.49 -10.06
C SER A 61 8.27 3.71 -8.68
N LEU A 62 8.78 3.04 -7.65
CA LEU A 62 8.31 3.19 -6.27
C LEU A 62 8.61 4.59 -5.73
N VAL A 63 9.82 5.10 -5.95
CA VAL A 63 10.20 6.49 -5.59
C VAL A 63 9.33 7.51 -6.30
N SER A 64 9.03 7.31 -7.60
CA SER A 64 8.10 8.19 -8.33
C SER A 64 6.68 8.14 -7.79
N LYS A 65 6.16 6.95 -7.43
CA LYS A 65 4.85 6.81 -6.77
C LYS A 65 4.83 7.58 -5.45
N ILE A 66 5.85 7.43 -4.60
CA ILE A 66 5.92 8.10 -3.30
C ILE A 66 6.00 9.62 -3.45
N LYS A 67 6.81 10.13 -4.41
CA LYS A 67 6.93 11.58 -4.67
C LYS A 67 5.59 12.21 -5.07
N LYS A 68 4.78 11.52 -5.86
CA LYS A 68 3.44 11.98 -6.25
C LYS A 68 2.50 12.23 -5.05
N TYR A 69 2.70 11.54 -3.93
CA TYR A 69 1.89 11.73 -2.72
C TYR A 69 2.43 12.81 -1.77
N LYS A 70 3.47 13.55 -2.16
CA LYS A 70 4.08 14.65 -1.38
C LYS A 70 3.71 16.06 -1.87
N GLU A 71 3.02 16.17 -3.00
CA GLU A 71 2.43 17.40 -3.55
C GLU A 71 0.93 17.41 -3.28
#